data_AF-A0A534P0K9-F1
#
_entry.id   AF-A0A534P0K9-F1
#
_cell.length_a   1.000
_cell.length_b   1.000
_cell.length_c   1.000
_cell.angle_alpha   90.00
_cell.angle_beta   90.00
_cell.angle_gamma   90.00
#
_symmetry.space_group_name_H-M   'P 1'
#
loop_
_entity.id
_entity.type
_entity.pdbx_description
1 polymer ?
#
loop_
_entity_poly.entity_id
_entity_poly.type
_entity_poly.pdbx_seq_one_letter_code
_entity_poly.pdbx_strand_id
1 'polypeptide(L)'
;MNHGKKPRPVSPAHLARRDLLAVFLAAPLAACRTNGVSPSVNLPPLPADALLTDLERRAFDFFWETTDPATGLVLDRWPTPSFSSIAA
;
A
#
# COMPACT_ATOMS: atom_id res chain seq x y z
N MET A 1 65.67 26.89 7.77
CA MET A 1 64.29 26.43 7.41
C MET A 1 64.03 26.76 5.94
N ASN A 2 63.32 25.86 5.25
CA ASN A 2 62.73 25.98 3.90
C ASN A 2 63.53 25.38 2.72
N HIS A 3 63.56 24.05 2.64
CA HIS A 3 63.72 23.34 1.38
C HIS A 3 62.34 23.08 0.76
N GLY A 4 62.03 23.80 -0.33
CA GLY A 4 60.79 23.64 -1.10
C GLY A 4 60.74 22.29 -1.83
N LYS A 5 59.81 21.42 -1.44
CA LYS A 5 59.51 20.18 -2.16
C LYS A 5 58.81 20.52 -3.48
N LYS A 6 59.38 20.10 -4.63
CA LYS A 6 58.71 20.16 -5.94
C LYS A 6 57.43 19.31 -5.93
N PRO A 7 56.32 19.77 -6.54
CA PRO A 7 55.08 19.00 -6.62
C PRO A 7 55.24 17.82 -7.58
N ARG A 8 54.71 16.65 -7.20
CA ARG A 8 54.67 15.46 -8.07
C ARG A 8 53.62 15.64 -9.16
N PRO A 9 53.88 15.22 -10.42
CA PRO A 9 52.87 15.20 -11.45
C PRO A 9 51.80 14.15 -11.10
N VAL A 10 50.54 14.57 -11.03
CA VAL A 10 49.40 13.66 -10.97
C VAL A 10 49.10 13.21 -12.40
N SER A 11 49.50 11.98 -12.74
CA SER A 11 49.07 11.37 -14.01
C SER A 11 47.55 11.18 -13.99
N PRO A 12 46.82 11.68 -15.01
CA PRO A 12 45.39 11.44 -15.14
C PRO A 12 45.18 10.12 -15.90
N ALA A 13 44.72 9.10 -15.20
CA ALA A 13 44.44 7.80 -15.79
C ALA A 13 43.53 7.05 -14.83
N HIS A 14 42.34 6.57 -15.15
CA HIS A 14 41.54 6.59 -16.36
C HIS A 14 40.11 6.51 -15.81
N LEU A 15 39.21 7.41 -16.20
CA LEU A 15 37.79 7.24 -15.86
C LEU A 15 37.31 6.01 -16.64
N ALA A 16 37.29 4.86 -15.96
CA ALA A 16 37.04 3.60 -16.62
C ALA A 16 35.56 3.55 -17.00
N ARG A 17 35.27 3.06 -18.22
CA ARG A 17 33.92 2.74 -18.68
C ARG A 17 33.14 1.82 -17.72
N ARG A 18 33.87 1.14 -16.83
CA ARG A 18 33.38 0.23 -15.78
C ARG A 18 32.82 0.99 -14.58
N ASP A 19 33.30 2.21 -14.29
CA ASP A 19 32.78 3.05 -13.22
C ASP A 19 31.40 3.63 -13.56
N LEU A 20 31.10 3.80 -14.85
CA LEU A 20 29.78 4.25 -15.31
C LEU A 20 28.69 3.17 -15.18
N LEU A 21 29.03 1.90 -15.02
CA LEU A 21 28.04 0.82 -14.80
C LEU A 21 27.62 0.67 -13.33
N ALA A 22 28.43 1.14 -12.38
CA ALA A 22 28.11 1.04 -10.95
C ALA A 22 27.06 2.07 -10.49
N VAL A 23 26.91 3.19 -11.21
CA VAL A 23 25.98 4.26 -10.83
C VAL A 23 24.53 3.96 -11.26
N PHE A 24 24.31 3.17 -12.32
CA PHE A 24 22.96 2.89 -12.83
C PHE A 24 22.20 1.78 -12.09
N LEU A 25 22.85 0.97 -11.26
CA LEU A 25 22.20 -0.14 -10.53
C LEU A 25 21.82 0.20 -9.07
N ALA A 26 22.31 1.31 -8.51
CA ALA A 26 22.05 1.71 -7.13
C ALA A 26 21.01 2.84 -6.97
N ALA A 27 20.46 3.36 -8.07
CA ALA A 27 19.59 4.53 -8.03
C ALA A 27 18.07 4.29 -7.87
N PRO A 28 17.44 3.12 -8.14
CA PRO A 28 15.97 3.05 -8.09
C PRO A 28 15.41 2.72 -6.70
N LEU A 29 16.24 2.40 -5.70
CA LEU A 29 15.76 2.04 -4.35
C LEU A 29 15.54 3.25 -3.42
N ALA A 30 16.01 4.45 -3.80
CA ALA A 30 15.82 5.65 -3.00
C ALA A 30 14.45 6.34 -3.24
N ALA A 31 13.76 6.03 -4.35
CA ALA A 31 12.53 6.72 -4.73
C ALA A 31 11.28 6.27 -3.94
N CYS A 32 11.30 5.09 -3.32
CA CYS A 32 10.17 4.63 -2.49
C CYS A 32 10.24 5.12 -1.04
N ARG A 33 11.24 5.91 -0.65
CA ARG A 33 11.22 6.61 0.65
C ARG A 33 10.40 7.88 0.53
N THR A 34 9.13 7.73 0.18
CA THR A 34 8.14 8.72 0.59
C THR A 34 8.03 8.55 2.10
N ASN A 35 8.53 9.53 2.86
CA ASN A 35 8.12 9.65 4.25
C ASN A 35 6.63 9.95 4.16
N GLY A 36 5.82 8.89 4.23
CA GLY A 36 4.38 8.95 4.25
C GLY A 36 3.95 9.67 5.51
N VAL A 37 4.02 11.00 5.49
CA VAL A 37 3.12 11.83 6.30
C VAL A 37 1.76 11.64 5.66
N SER A 38 1.12 10.52 6.00
CA SER A 38 -0.32 10.40 5.84
C SER A 38 -0.89 11.62 6.56
N PRO A 39 -1.72 12.45 5.91
CA PRO A 39 -2.44 13.47 6.65
C PRO A 39 -3.20 12.74 7.76
N SER A 40 -2.82 13.02 9.01
CA SER A 40 -3.59 12.57 10.15
C SER A 40 -4.90 13.33 10.07
N VAL A 41 -5.90 12.71 9.45
CA VAL A 41 -7.26 13.19 9.56
C VAL A 41 -7.61 13.02 11.03
N ASN A 42 -7.68 14.14 11.75
CA ASN A 42 -8.13 14.18 13.13
C ASN A 42 -9.65 13.97 13.13
N LEU A 43 -10.07 12.75 12.78
CA LEU A 43 -11.42 12.29 12.96
C LEU A 43 -11.62 12.15 14.47
N PRO A 44 -12.73 12.67 15.03
CA PRO A 44 -13.09 12.33 16.39
C PRO A 44 -13.11 10.80 16.51
N PRO A 45 -12.66 10.22 17.63
CA PRO A 45 -12.80 8.80 17.86
C PRO A 45 -14.27 8.45 17.65
N LEU A 46 -14.58 7.74 16.58
CA LEU A 46 -15.89 7.10 16.47
C LEU A 46 -15.95 6.19 17.70
N PRO A 47 -16.95 6.34 18.59
CA PRO A 47 -17.13 5.35 19.63
C PRO A 47 -17.20 4.00 18.90
N ALA A 48 -16.42 3.01 19.35
CA ALA A 48 -16.34 1.71 18.66
C ALA A 48 -17.75 1.14 18.39
N ASP A 49 -18.69 1.47 19.28
CA ASP A 49 -20.11 1.18 19.19
C ASP A 49 -20.79 1.77 17.94
N ALA A 50 -20.46 3.00 17.50
CA ALA A 50 -21.10 3.62 16.34
C ALA A 50 -20.73 2.95 15.01
N LEU A 51 -19.45 2.58 14.83
CA LEU A 51 -19.03 1.81 13.65
C LEU A 51 -19.71 0.45 13.68
N LEU A 52 -19.62 -0.26 14.81
CA LEU A 52 -20.17 -1.60 14.93
C LEU A 52 -21.69 -1.61 14.70
N THR A 53 -22.42 -0.68 15.31
CA THR A 53 -23.87 -0.51 15.09
C THR A 53 -24.20 -0.30 13.61
N ASP A 54 -23.44 0.55 12.93
CA ASP A 54 -23.67 0.87 11.52
C ASP A 54 -23.33 -0.31 10.60
N LEU A 55 -22.28 -1.07 10.93
CA LEU A 55 -21.92 -2.30 10.24
C LEU A 55 -22.99 -3.38 10.42
N GLU A 56 -23.45 -3.59 11.65
CA GLU A 56 -24.52 -4.54 11.99
C GLU A 56 -25.81 -4.20 11.26
N ARG A 57 -26.21 -2.92 11.28
CA ARG A 57 -27.41 -2.46 10.56
C ARG A 57 -27.31 -2.75 9.07
N ARG A 58 -26.19 -2.40 8.43
CA ARG A 58 -26.01 -2.66 6.99
C ARG A 58 -25.96 -4.14 6.64
N ALA A 59 -25.32 -4.95 7.49
CA ALA A 59 -25.28 -6.39 7.30
C ALA A 59 -26.68 -7.00 7.41
N PHE A 60 -27.47 -6.58 8.40
CA PHE A 60 -28.87 -6.99 8.55
C PHE A 60 -29.73 -6.57 7.35
N ASP A 61 -29.67 -5.28 6.97
CA ASP A 61 -30.42 -4.74 5.83
C ASP A 61 -30.12 -5.53 4.55
N PHE A 62 -28.86 -5.94 4.32
CA PHE A 62 -28.51 -6.76 3.16
C PHE A 62 -29.32 -8.05 3.11
N PHE A 63 -29.38 -8.82 4.21
CA PHE A 63 -30.15 -10.05 4.24
C PHE A 63 -31.65 -9.79 4.17
N TRP A 64 -32.13 -8.73 4.83
CA TRP A 64 -33.55 -8.36 4.80
C TRP A 64 -34.04 -8.02 3.39
N GLU A 65 -33.26 -7.24 2.64
CA GLU A 65 -33.65 -6.74 1.32
C GLU A 65 -33.36 -7.74 0.18
N THR A 66 -32.38 -8.64 0.34
CA THR A 66 -31.98 -9.57 -0.74
C THR A 66 -32.58 -10.97 -0.62
N THR A 67 -33.23 -11.29 0.49
CA THR A 67 -33.90 -12.58 0.70
C THR A 67 -35.07 -12.75 -0.27
N ASP A 68 -35.22 -13.95 -0.86
CA ASP A 68 -36.40 -14.26 -1.67
C ASP A 68 -37.68 -14.24 -0.79
N PRO A 69 -38.68 -13.38 -1.05
CA PRO A 69 -39.84 -13.24 -0.20
C PRO A 69 -40.77 -14.47 -0.23
N ALA A 70 -40.67 -15.32 -1.25
CA ALA A 70 -41.49 -16.53 -1.35
C ALA A 70 -40.97 -17.66 -0.46
N THR A 71 -39.64 -17.84 -0.39
CA THR A 71 -39.01 -18.95 0.35
C THR A 71 -38.33 -18.53 1.65
N GLY A 72 -38.00 -17.25 1.82
CA GLY A 72 -37.22 -16.75 2.96
C GLY A 72 -35.74 -17.14 2.91
N LEU A 73 -35.24 -17.64 1.78
CA LEU A 73 -33.85 -18.06 1.61
C LEU A 73 -32.98 -16.94 0.99
N VAL A 74 -31.77 -16.79 1.52
CA VAL A 74 -30.75 -15.85 1.04
C VAL A 74 -29.93 -16.51 -0.07
N LEU A 75 -29.52 -15.75 -1.09
CA LEU A 75 -28.64 -16.25 -2.16
C LEU A 75 -27.26 -16.70 -1.62
N ASP A 76 -26.70 -17.78 -2.16
CA ASP A 76 -25.33 -18.24 -1.84
C ASP A 76 -24.26 -17.22 -2.30
N ARG A 77 -24.55 -16.49 -3.38
CA ARG A 77 -23.61 -15.53 -4.00
C ARG A 77 -24.33 -14.27 -4.42
N TRP A 78 -23.59 -13.16 -4.32
CA TRP A 78 -23.98 -11.83 -4.78
C TRP A 78 -22.77 -11.20 -5.48
N PRO A 79 -22.92 -10.42 -6.57
CA PRO A 79 -24.16 -9.94 -7.21
C PRO A 79 -24.75 -10.87 -8.27
N THR A 80 -24.04 -11.91 -8.69
CA THR A 80 -24.58 -12.88 -9.65
C THR A 80 -25.57 -13.79 -8.92
N PRO A 81 -26.85 -13.86 -9.33
CA PRO A 81 -27.82 -14.73 -8.68
C PRO A 81 -27.41 -16.19 -8.78
N SER A 82 -27.45 -16.91 -7.66
CA SER A 82 -27.26 -18.36 -7.59
C SER A 82 -28.24 -18.99 -6.61
N PHE A 83 -28.49 -20.30 -6.74
CA PHE A 83 -29.32 -21.03 -5.79
C PHE A 83 -28.71 -20.97 -4.37
N SER A 84 -29.59 -20.91 -3.38
CA SER A 84 -29.22 -21.04 -1.97
C SER A 84 -29.03 -22.51 -1.62
N SER A 85 -27.89 -22.87 -1.02
CA SER A 85 -27.65 -24.23 -0.51
C SER A 85 -28.03 -24.32 0.97
N ILE A 86 -28.85 -25.30 1.33
CA ILE A 86 -29.26 -25.55 2.73
C ILE A 86 -28.21 -26.41 3.49
N ALA A 87 -27.23 -26.98 2.78
CA ALA A 87 -26.14 -27.76 3.35
C ALA A 87 -24.82 -26.98 3.24
N ALA A 88 -24.37 -26.42 4.36
CA ALA A 88 -23.00 -25.92 4.55
C ALA A 88 -22.42 -26.54 5.82
#